data_AF-A0A256ZDE0-F1
#
_entry.id   AF-A0A256ZDE0-F1
#
_cell.length_a   1.000
_cell.length_b   1.000
_cell.length_c   1.000
_cell.angle_alpha   90.00
_cell.angle_beta   90.00
_cell.angle_gamma   90.00
#
_symmetry.space_group_name_H-M   'P 1'
#
loop_
_entity.id
_entity.type
_entity.pdbx_description
1 polymer ?
#
loop_
_entity_poly.entity_id
_entity_poly.type
_entity_poly.pdbx_seq_one_letter_code
_entity_poly.pdbx_strand_id
1 'polypeptide(L)'
;MALEEIPLKRIRTPAGDVAEYSSFRDGLLTLAQAVIDIRNALIRLDRKVIDDLNTMDDEVSKMKKEVRELKDGLSGVVEELRKDLGELANKVSSSLEEKVLPVLSYLREKGLEVSEALELIKALGLRFERLEVRLSALEREVQRLALAVLGKVEGKGHVK
;
A
#
# COMPACT_ATOMS: atom_id res chain seq x y z
N MET A 1 10.21 -35.61 -38.64
CA MET A 1 10.78 -35.80 -39.98
C MET A 1 10.37 -37.18 -40.46
N ALA A 2 9.62 -37.28 -41.56
CA ALA A 2 9.44 -38.56 -42.22
C ALA A 2 10.81 -38.96 -42.80
N LEU A 3 11.30 -40.17 -42.48
CA LEU A 3 12.46 -40.71 -43.16
C LEU A 3 12.00 -41.12 -44.55
N GLU A 4 12.19 -40.24 -45.53
CA GLU A 4 12.10 -40.64 -46.94
C GLU A 4 13.17 -41.71 -47.17
N GLU A 5 12.74 -42.92 -47.53
CA GLU A 5 13.66 -44.01 -47.83
C GLU A 5 14.54 -43.62 -49.02
N ILE A 6 15.86 -43.83 -48.88
CA ILE A 6 16.81 -43.57 -49.95
C ILE A 6 16.52 -44.58 -51.08
N PRO A 7 16.10 -44.14 -52.28
CA PRO A 7 15.68 -45.06 -53.33
C PRO A 7 16.91 -45.75 -53.94
N LEU A 8 17.06 -47.04 -53.64
CA LEU A 8 18.10 -47.89 -54.22
C LEU A 8 17.52 -48.73 -55.37
N LYS A 9 17.93 -48.44 -56.60
CA LYS A 9 17.66 -49.31 -57.77
C LYS A 9 18.38 -50.64 -57.59
N ARG A 10 17.70 -51.74 -57.91
CA ARG A 10 18.24 -53.11 -57.80
C ARG A 10 18.49 -53.71 -59.18
N ILE A 11 19.59 -54.44 -59.31
CA ILE A 11 19.97 -55.21 -60.49
C ILE A 11 20.06 -56.70 -60.12
N ARG A 12 19.63 -57.57 -61.03
CA ARG A 12 19.66 -59.03 -60.83
C ARG A 12 21.00 -59.59 -61.26
N THR A 13 21.65 -60.33 -60.38
CA THR A 13 22.95 -60.98 -60.65
C THR A 13 22.87 -62.49 -60.35
N PRO A 14 23.83 -63.31 -60.83
CA PRO A 14 23.88 -64.74 -60.49
C PRO A 14 23.95 -65.03 -58.98
N ALA A 15 24.37 -64.05 -58.17
CA ALA A 15 24.41 -64.14 -56.71
C ALA A 15 23.15 -63.60 -56.02
N GLY A 16 22.16 -63.09 -56.77
CA GLY A 16 20.93 -62.48 -56.26
C GLY A 16 20.73 -61.01 -56.68
N ASP A 17 19.69 -60.38 -56.15
CA ASP A 17 19.38 -58.97 -56.41
C ASP A 17 20.25 -58.06 -55.53
N VAL A 18 21.08 -57.22 -56.16
CA VAL A 18 21.98 -56.26 -55.48
C VAL A 18 21.68 -54.83 -55.92
N ALA A 19 22.06 -53.84 -55.12
CA ALA A 19 21.90 -52.44 -55.50
C ALA A 19 22.78 -52.09 -56.70
N GLU A 20 22.25 -51.28 -57.62
CA GLU A 20 23.02 -50.67 -58.70
C GLU A 20 24.07 -49.73 -58.09
N TYR A 21 25.34 -49.84 -58.50
CA TYR A 21 26.45 -49.08 -57.91
C TYR A 21 26.22 -47.55 -57.93
N SER A 22 25.69 -47.03 -59.04
CA SER A 22 25.32 -45.61 -59.20
C SER A 22 24.27 -45.20 -58.15
N SER A 23 23.21 -45.97 -58.01
CA SER A 23 22.14 -45.73 -57.04
C SER A 23 22.61 -45.85 -55.60
N PHE A 24 23.53 -46.78 -55.31
CA PHE A 24 24.15 -46.90 -54.00
C PHE A 24 25.06 -45.71 -53.68
N ARG A 25 25.88 -45.27 -54.64
CA ARG A 25 26.71 -44.07 -54.52
C ARG A 25 25.86 -42.82 -54.25
N ASP A 26 24.80 -42.63 -55.02
CA ASP A 26 23.90 -41.48 -54.86
C ASP A 26 23.17 -41.53 -53.51
N GLY A 27 22.82 -42.73 -53.05
CA GLY A 27 22.28 -42.94 -51.71
C GLY A 27 23.27 -42.56 -50.60
N LEU A 28 24.54 -42.94 -50.72
CA LEU A 28 25.59 -42.54 -49.77
C LEU A 28 25.82 -41.02 -49.76
N LEU A 29 25.77 -40.36 -50.93
CA LEU A 29 25.87 -38.90 -51.01
C LEU A 29 24.68 -38.21 -50.33
N THR A 30 23.48 -38.74 -50.52
CA THR A 30 22.26 -38.24 -49.87
C THR A 30 22.34 -38.38 -48.35
N LEU A 31 22.80 -39.55 -47.86
CA LEU A 31 23.04 -39.77 -46.44
C LEU A 31 24.10 -38.80 -45.88
N ALA A 32 25.21 -38.60 -46.60
CA ALA A 32 26.26 -37.67 -46.19
C ALA A 32 25.72 -36.24 -46.06
N GLN A 33 24.88 -35.79 -47.00
CA GLN A 33 24.24 -34.48 -46.91
C GLN A 33 23.30 -34.38 -45.71
N ALA A 34 22.46 -35.39 -45.47
CA ALA A 34 21.58 -35.42 -44.30
C ALA A 34 22.35 -35.35 -42.97
N VAL A 35 23.48 -36.04 -42.87
CA VAL A 35 24.37 -35.96 -41.70
C VAL A 35 24.95 -34.55 -41.51
N ILE A 36 25.34 -33.89 -42.60
CA ILE A 36 25.83 -32.50 -42.56
C ILE A 36 24.70 -31.55 -42.10
N ASP A 37 23.48 -31.75 -42.58
CA ASP A 37 22.34 -30.91 -42.22
C ASP A 37 21.97 -31.07 -40.75
N ILE A 38 21.98 -32.31 -40.23
CA ILE A 38 21.78 -32.59 -38.80
C ILE A 38 22.88 -31.91 -37.96
N ARG A 39 24.15 -32.04 -38.36
CA ARG A 39 25.26 -31.38 -37.68
C ARG A 39 25.06 -29.86 -37.62
N ASN A 40 24.65 -29.25 -38.73
CA ASN A 40 24.40 -27.81 -38.78
C ASN A 40 23.20 -27.40 -37.92
N ALA A 41 22.14 -28.23 -37.87
CA ALA A 41 21.01 -28.03 -36.98
C ALA A 41 21.42 -28.11 -35.50
N LEU A 42 22.25 -29.09 -35.12
CA LEU A 42 22.79 -29.20 -33.76
C LEU A 42 23.64 -27.99 -33.38
N ILE A 43 24.51 -27.51 -34.28
CA ILE A 43 25.30 -26.29 -34.03
C ILE A 43 24.40 -25.07 -33.82
N ARG A 44 23.31 -24.94 -34.60
CA ARG A 44 22.35 -23.83 -34.42
C ARG A 44 21.59 -23.94 -33.11
N LEU A 45 21.19 -25.16 -32.73
CA LEU A 45 20.52 -25.41 -31.46
C LEU A 45 21.44 -25.07 -30.28
N ASP A 46 22.69 -25.50 -30.32
CA ASP A 46 23.69 -25.23 -29.27
C ASP A 46 23.89 -23.72 -29.07
N ARG A 47 24.06 -22.97 -30.16
CA ARG A 47 24.14 -21.50 -30.09
C ARG A 47 22.88 -20.89 -29.50
N LYS A 48 21.70 -21.33 -29.93
CA LYS A 48 20.44 -20.83 -29.40
C LYS A 48 20.29 -21.11 -27.91
N VAL A 49 20.66 -22.31 -27.46
CA VAL A 49 20.63 -22.68 -26.03
C VAL A 49 21.55 -21.77 -25.23
N ILE A 50 22.74 -21.46 -25.73
CA ILE A 50 23.67 -20.52 -25.09
C ILE A 50 23.07 -19.11 -25.01
N ASP A 51 22.50 -18.61 -26.10
CA ASP A 51 21.87 -17.28 -26.14
C ASP A 51 20.66 -17.18 -25.20
N ASP A 52 19.81 -18.21 -25.17
CA ASP A 52 18.65 -18.31 -24.29
C ASP A 52 19.09 -18.36 -22.81
N LEU A 53 20.16 -19.12 -22.48
CA LEU A 53 20.72 -19.18 -21.13
C LEU A 53 21.29 -17.84 -20.67
N ASN A 54 22.03 -17.13 -21.53
CA ASN A 54 22.56 -15.80 -21.20
C ASN A 54 21.43 -14.78 -20.96
N THR A 55 20.39 -14.83 -21.80
CA THR A 55 19.21 -13.97 -21.63
C THR A 55 18.51 -14.25 -20.30
N MET A 56 18.37 -15.53 -19.95
CA MET A 56 17.75 -15.95 -18.70
C MET A 56 18.56 -15.53 -17.47
N ASP A 57 19.89 -15.60 -17.52
CA ASP A 57 20.77 -15.12 -16.44
C ASP A 57 20.64 -13.61 -16.22
N ASP A 58 20.50 -12.83 -17.29
CA ASP A 58 20.26 -11.39 -17.21
C ASP A 58 18.88 -11.07 -16.59
N GLU A 59 17.84 -11.79 -16.98
CA GLU A 59 16.49 -11.65 -16.42
C GLU A 59 16.44 -12.03 -14.94
N VAL A 60 17.07 -13.15 -14.56
CA VAL A 60 17.18 -13.58 -13.16
C VAL A 60 17.93 -12.55 -12.32
N SER A 61 18.97 -11.93 -12.89
CA SER A 61 19.73 -10.87 -12.22
C SER A 61 18.90 -9.60 -11.99
N LYS A 62 18.10 -9.19 -12.99
CA LYS A 62 17.14 -8.07 -12.84
C LYS A 62 16.08 -8.38 -11.79
N MET A 63 15.47 -9.56 -11.87
CA MET A 63 14.45 -10.00 -10.90
C MET A 63 15.01 -10.01 -9.48
N LYS A 64 16.23 -10.49 -9.27
CA LYS A 64 16.89 -10.48 -7.96
C LYS A 64 17.11 -9.07 -7.42
N LYS A 65 17.39 -8.10 -8.29
CA LYS A 65 17.54 -6.70 -7.91
C LYS A 65 16.19 -6.10 -7.51
N GLU A 66 15.16 -6.29 -8.31
CA GLU A 66 13.80 -5.81 -8.01
C GLU A 66 13.26 -6.39 -6.69
N VAL A 67 13.49 -7.69 -6.44
CA VAL A 67 13.10 -8.34 -5.18
C VAL A 67 13.83 -7.74 -3.98
N ARG A 68 15.11 -7.36 -4.13
CA ARG A 68 15.85 -6.67 -3.05
C ARG A 68 15.29 -5.28 -2.79
N GLU A 69 15.03 -4.51 -3.84
CA GLU A 69 14.45 -3.17 -3.73
C GLU A 69 13.06 -3.22 -3.07
N LEU A 70 12.22 -4.19 -3.44
CA LEU A 70 10.93 -4.42 -2.79
C LEU A 70 11.09 -4.77 -1.30
N LYS A 71 12.04 -5.66 -0.97
CA LYS A 71 12.30 -6.03 0.42
C LYS A 71 12.74 -4.83 1.25
N ASP A 72 13.65 -4.01 0.72
CA ASP A 72 14.18 -2.85 1.41
C ASP A 72 13.10 -1.76 1.57
N GLY A 73 12.30 -1.51 0.52
CA GLY A 73 11.16 -0.61 0.57
C GLY A 73 10.10 -1.05 1.59
N LEU A 74 9.77 -2.34 1.62
CA LEU A 74 8.84 -2.90 2.61
C LEU A 74 9.38 -2.76 4.03
N SER A 75 10.68 -3.02 4.25
CA SER A 75 11.31 -2.84 5.56
C SER A 75 11.24 -1.38 6.03
N GLY A 76 11.41 -0.42 5.12
CA GLY A 76 11.27 1.01 5.42
C GLY A 76 9.85 1.36 5.88
N VAL A 77 8.84 0.92 5.13
CA VAL A 77 7.42 1.14 5.48
C VAL A 77 7.06 0.53 6.83
N VAL A 78 7.56 -0.67 7.14
CA VAL A 78 7.29 -1.33 8.42
C VAL A 78 7.91 -0.57 9.59
N GLU A 79 9.13 -0.03 9.43
CA GLU A 79 9.77 0.77 10.48
C GLU A 79 9.05 2.12 10.69
N GLU A 80 8.62 2.79 9.62
CA GLU A 80 7.81 4.01 9.72
C GLU A 80 6.49 3.75 10.46
N LEU A 81 5.76 2.71 10.07
CA LEU A 81 4.52 2.32 10.75
C LEU A 81 4.74 2.01 12.24
N ARG A 82 5.84 1.32 12.56
CA ARG A 82 6.18 1.00 13.95
C ARG A 82 6.45 2.26 14.76
N LYS A 83 7.12 3.24 14.17
CA LYS A 83 7.38 4.54 14.79
C LYS A 83 6.09 5.33 15.00
N ASP A 84 5.25 5.44 13.98
CA ASP A 84 3.97 6.15 14.04
C ASP A 84 3.03 5.54 15.09
N LEU A 85 2.96 4.20 15.16
CA LEU A 85 2.21 3.49 16.18
C LEU A 85 2.77 3.75 17.58
N GLY A 86 4.10 3.81 17.73
CA GLY A 86 4.74 4.16 18.99
C GLY A 86 4.42 5.57 19.45
N GLU A 87 4.46 6.55 18.53
CA GLU A 87 4.09 7.94 18.82
C GLU A 87 2.60 8.08 19.18
N LEU A 88 1.73 7.37 18.47
CA LEU A 88 0.29 7.36 18.75
C LEU A 88 0.02 6.74 20.13
N ALA A 89 0.65 5.61 20.45
CA ALA A 89 0.52 4.96 21.75
C ALA A 89 0.97 5.91 22.88
N ASN A 90 2.09 6.61 22.70
CA ASN A 90 2.57 7.58 23.69
C ASN A 90 1.60 8.75 23.87
N LYS A 91 1.04 9.30 22.79
CA LYS A 91 0.03 10.38 22.86
C LYS A 91 -1.26 9.92 23.54
N VAL A 92 -1.70 8.70 23.29
CA VAL A 92 -2.88 8.13 23.95
C VAL A 92 -2.60 7.94 25.44
N SER A 93 -1.46 7.34 25.80
CA SER A 93 -1.07 7.15 27.20
C SER A 93 -0.97 8.48 27.94
N SER A 94 -0.29 9.48 27.38
CA SER A 94 -0.18 10.81 28.01
C SER A 94 -1.54 11.49 28.17
N SER A 95 -2.41 11.41 27.16
CA SER A 95 -3.76 11.98 27.28
C SER A 95 -4.60 11.23 28.32
N LEU A 96 -4.41 9.92 28.50
CA LEU A 96 -5.08 9.15 29.54
C LEU A 96 -4.61 9.59 30.93
N GLU A 97 -3.28 9.71 31.10
CA GLU A 97 -2.65 10.11 32.35
C GLU A 97 -2.95 11.55 32.75
N GLU A 98 -2.90 12.49 31.82
CA GLU A 98 -3.07 13.92 32.11
C GLU A 98 -4.54 14.34 32.22
N LYS A 99 -5.44 13.73 31.45
CA LYS A 99 -6.82 14.22 31.33
C LYS A 99 -7.84 13.29 31.96
N VAL A 100 -7.68 11.97 31.80
CA VAL A 100 -8.71 11.00 32.21
C VAL A 100 -8.50 10.56 33.66
N LEU A 101 -7.28 10.16 34.02
CA LEU A 101 -6.97 9.68 35.37
C LEU A 101 -7.23 10.71 36.48
N PRO A 102 -6.94 12.02 36.30
CA PRO A 102 -7.21 13.02 37.34
C PRO A 102 -8.71 13.21 37.54
N VAL A 103 -9.50 13.18 36.47
CA VAL A 103 -10.97 13.27 36.55
C VAL A 103 -11.53 12.05 37.29
N LEU A 104 -11.10 10.84 36.93
CA LEU A 104 -11.54 9.62 37.61
C LEU A 104 -11.12 9.57 39.08
N SER A 105 -9.90 10.01 39.39
CA SER A 105 -9.40 10.11 40.77
C SER A 105 -10.22 11.11 41.59
N TYR A 106 -10.50 12.29 41.04
CA TYR A 106 -11.33 13.30 41.67
C TYR A 106 -12.75 12.79 41.95
N LEU A 107 -13.37 12.11 40.98
CA LEU A 107 -14.70 11.52 41.15
C LEU A 107 -14.70 10.47 42.26
N ARG A 108 -13.69 9.59 42.30
CA ARG A 108 -13.52 8.59 43.36
C ARG A 108 -13.34 9.25 44.73
N GLU A 109 -12.52 10.27 44.86
CA GLU A 109 -12.35 11.02 46.13
C GLU A 109 -13.66 11.65 46.62
N LYS A 110 -14.52 12.05 45.69
CA LYS A 110 -15.85 12.59 45.99
C LYS A 110 -16.94 11.54 46.17
N GLY A 111 -16.60 10.25 45.99
CA GLY A 111 -17.55 9.15 46.05
C GLY A 111 -18.64 9.22 44.99
N LEU A 112 -18.38 9.91 43.87
CA LEU A 112 -19.34 10.13 42.78
C LEU A 112 -19.12 9.10 41.68
N GLU A 113 -20.21 8.53 41.19
CA GLU A 113 -20.17 7.78 39.94
C GLU A 113 -20.07 8.73 38.73
N VAL A 114 -19.47 8.25 37.63
CA VAL A 114 -19.30 9.05 36.40
C VAL A 114 -20.65 9.51 35.83
N SER A 115 -21.68 8.66 35.97
CA SER A 115 -23.07 8.95 35.61
C SER A 115 -23.64 10.13 36.40
N GLU A 116 -23.45 10.13 37.72
CA GLU A 116 -23.91 11.21 38.61
C GLU A 116 -23.17 12.53 38.33
N ALA A 117 -21.87 12.47 38.06
CA ALA A 117 -21.09 13.65 37.69
C ALA A 117 -21.58 14.30 36.39
N LEU A 118 -21.93 13.49 35.38
CA LEU A 118 -22.51 13.97 34.12
C LEU A 118 -23.87 14.64 34.31
N GLU A 119 -24.73 14.08 35.15
CA GLU A 119 -26.03 14.67 35.49
C GLU A 119 -25.86 16.02 36.22
N LEU A 120 -24.92 16.11 37.16
CA LEU A 120 -24.59 17.36 37.86
C LEU A 120 -24.03 18.43 36.92
N ILE A 121 -23.17 18.06 35.97
CA ILE A 121 -22.63 18.99 34.96
C ILE A 121 -23.77 19.53 34.08
N LYS A 122 -24.70 18.67 33.63
CA LYS A 122 -25.88 19.13 32.86
C LYS A 122 -26.74 20.09 33.68
N ALA A 123 -27.01 19.76 34.94
CA ALA A 123 -27.81 20.62 35.83
C ALA A 123 -27.13 21.98 36.08
N LEU A 124 -25.81 22.00 36.22
CA LEU A 124 -25.01 23.23 36.32
C LEU A 124 -25.05 24.05 35.02
N GLY A 125 -24.94 23.40 33.85
CA GLY A 125 -25.06 24.05 32.55
C GLY A 125 -26.37 24.81 32.40
N LEU A 126 -27.50 24.16 32.72
CA LEU A 126 -28.82 24.79 32.70
C LEU A 126 -28.95 25.98 33.67
N ARG A 127 -28.28 25.91 34.83
CA ARG A 127 -28.24 27.03 35.78
C ARG A 127 -27.39 28.19 35.26
N PHE A 128 -26.28 27.92 34.58
CA PHE A 128 -25.45 28.93 33.94
C PHE A 128 -26.19 29.65 32.83
N GLU A 129 -26.86 28.92 31.93
CA GLU A 129 -27.70 29.52 30.88
C GLU A 129 -28.76 30.45 31.48
N ARG A 130 -29.42 30.03 32.57
CA ARG A 130 -30.38 30.87 33.29
C ARG A 130 -29.73 32.11 33.89
N LEU A 131 -28.51 32.00 34.43
CA LEU A 131 -27.78 33.14 34.97
C LEU A 131 -27.36 34.13 33.88
N GLU A 132 -26.89 33.65 32.73
CA GLU A 132 -26.59 34.49 31.56
C GLU A 132 -27.81 35.31 31.13
N VAL A 133 -28.98 34.66 30.99
CA VAL A 133 -30.22 35.37 30.62
C VAL A 133 -30.57 36.47 31.63
N ARG A 134 -30.40 36.19 32.93
CA ARG A 134 -30.64 37.17 33.99
C ARG A 134 -29.61 38.30 33.98
N LEU A 135 -28.34 38.00 33.71
CA LEU A 135 -27.28 38.99 33.59
C LEU A 135 -27.54 39.94 32.42
N SER A 136 -27.92 39.39 31.25
CA SER A 136 -28.30 40.19 30.08
C SER A 136 -29.53 41.05 30.33
N ALA A 137 -30.50 40.57 31.11
CA ALA A 137 -31.66 41.37 31.50
C ALA A 137 -31.26 42.54 32.42
N LEU A 138 -30.39 42.26 33.40
CA LEU A 138 -29.87 43.26 34.32
C LEU A 138 -29.01 44.32 33.59
N GLU A 139 -28.17 43.92 32.65
CA GLU A 139 -27.42 44.86 31.80
C GLU A 139 -28.34 45.82 31.04
N ARG A 140 -29.45 45.32 30.47
CA ARG A 140 -30.43 46.18 29.79
C ARG A 140 -31.10 47.15 30.75
N GLU A 141 -31.41 46.73 31.97
CA GLU A 141 -32.01 47.61 32.99
C GLU A 141 -31.02 48.69 33.44
N VAL A 142 -29.74 48.34 33.64
CA VAL A 142 -28.68 49.31 33.95
C VAL A 142 -28.48 50.29 32.80
N GLN A 143 -28.46 49.84 31.54
CA GLN A 143 -28.40 50.73 30.38
C GLN A 143 -29.59 51.70 30.33
N ARG A 144 -30.81 51.23 30.61
CA ARG A 144 -32.00 52.08 30.69
C ARG A 144 -31.90 53.11 31.82
N LEU A 145 -31.44 52.70 33.00
CA LEU A 145 -31.21 53.61 34.13
C LEU A 145 -30.14 54.65 33.81
N ALA A 146 -29.05 54.25 33.17
CA ALA A 146 -28.00 55.16 32.73
C ALA A 146 -28.55 56.21 31.76
N LEU A 147 -29.36 55.81 30.76
CA LEU A 147 -30.04 56.73 29.85
C LEU A 147 -31.04 57.65 30.56
N ALA A 148 -31.80 57.13 31.52
CA ALA A 148 -32.77 57.93 32.28
C ALA A 148 -32.11 58.94 33.22
N VAL A 149 -30.97 58.59 33.82
CA VAL A 149 -30.17 59.50 34.65
C VAL A 149 -29.52 60.59 33.80
N LEU A 150 -28.94 60.24 32.64
CA LEU A 150 -28.40 61.21 31.68
C LEU A 150 -29.49 62.15 31.14
N GLY A 151 -30.68 61.64 30.79
CA GLY A 151 -31.81 62.45 30.34
C GLY A 151 -32.41 63.35 31.43
N LYS A 152 -32.30 62.98 32.72
CA LYS A 152 -32.72 63.84 33.84
C LYS A 152 -31.75 65.00 34.13
N VAL A 153 -30.48 64.87 33.77
CA VAL A 153 -29.47 65.94 33.94
C VAL A 153 -29.71 67.07 32.94
N GLU A 154 -30.21 66.76 31.73
CA GLU A 154 -30.56 67.79 30.73
C GLU A 154 -31.89 68.53 31.06
N GLY A 155 -32.80 67.91 31.83
CA GLY A 155 -34.12 68.47 32.13
C GLY A 155 -34.24 69.35 33.39
N LYS A 156 -33.16 69.50 34.19
CA LYS A 156 -33.18 70.26 35.46
C LYS A 156 -32.48 71.63 35.39
N GLY A 157 -32.44 72.24 34.21
CA GLY A 157 -32.08 73.64 34.05
C GLY A 157 -33.22 74.39 33.40
N HIS A 158 -34.30 74.71 34.12
CA HIS A 158 -35.18 75.88 33.92
C HIS A 158 -36.36 75.83 34.89
N VAL A 159 -36.26 76.56 36.00
CA VAL A 159 -37.42 77.20 36.64
C VAL A 159 -36.95 78.60 37.06
N LYS A 160 -37.46 79.62 36.35
CA LYS A 160 -37.50 81.01 36.78
C LYS A 160 -38.52 81.18 37.87
#